data_AF-A0A5C6AUI4-F1
#
_entry.id   AF-A0A5C6AUI4-F1
#
_cell.length_a   1.000
_cell.length_b   1.000
_cell.length_c   1.000
_cell.angle_alpha   90.00
_cell.angle_beta   90.00
_cell.angle_gamma   90.00
#
_symmetry.space_group_name_H-M   'P 1'
#
loop_
_entity.id
_entity.type
_entity.pdbx_description
1 polymer ?
#
loop_
_entity_poly.entity_id
_entity_poly.type
_entity_poly.pdbx_seq_one_letter_code
_entity_poly.pdbx_strand_id
1 'polypeptide(L)'
;MERLFGALREQSEIELIRFENQPSKGAAGVPDAIIQSSLRLLIETKTQRNTVRGDQLVRHLKRLDQSTESNLLLLVLTLDDVRPRALDSVEDDRVAWASFTMLDQAINELLEDPKEVVSEREVFLLRELQSMLEAEGLTASLNDTVIVAA
;
A
#
# COMPACT_ATOMS: atom_id res chain seq x y z
N MET A 1 -2.51 6.66 5.72
CA MET A 1 -2.42 5.21 5.39
C MET A 1 -3.29 4.81 4.21
N GLU A 2 -4.59 5.14 4.18
CA GLU A 2 -5.48 4.79 3.06
C GLU A 2 -4.99 5.38 1.73
N ARG A 3 -4.60 6.65 1.73
CA ARG A 3 -3.98 7.32 0.58
C ARG A 3 -2.63 6.74 0.17
N LEU A 4 -1.81 6.27 1.11
CA LEU A 4 -0.55 5.60 0.78
C LEU A 4 -0.85 4.32 -0.01
N PHE A 5 -1.79 3.50 0.46
CA PHE A 5 -2.20 2.31 -0.29
C PHE A 5 -2.91 2.64 -1.61
N GLY A 6 -3.75 3.68 -1.67
CA GLY A 6 -4.35 4.17 -2.91
C GLY A 6 -3.30 4.63 -3.92
N ALA A 7 -2.32 5.42 -3.49
CA ALA A 7 -1.19 5.88 -4.30
C ALA A 7 -0.37 4.70 -4.86
N LEU A 8 -0.15 3.65 -4.06
CA LEU A 8 0.58 2.45 -4.49
C LEU A 8 -0.23 1.54 -5.45
N ARG A 9 -1.53 1.76 -5.64
CA ARG A 9 -2.39 0.90 -6.49
C ARG A 9 -2.76 1.48 -7.84
N GLU A 10 -2.50 2.76 -8.11
CA GLU A 10 -3.12 3.49 -9.25
C GLU A 10 -4.66 3.34 -9.29
N GLN A 11 -5.30 2.97 -8.16
CA GLN A 11 -6.74 2.78 -8.03
C GLN A 11 -7.29 3.74 -6.98
N SER A 12 -8.40 4.40 -7.31
CA SER A 12 -8.81 5.65 -6.68
C SER A 12 -9.27 5.53 -5.24
N GLU A 13 -9.92 4.43 -4.81
CA GLU A 13 -10.51 4.36 -3.47
C GLU A 13 -10.52 2.91 -2.96
N ILE A 14 -9.80 2.63 -1.88
CA ILE A 14 -10.06 1.43 -1.07
C ILE A 14 -11.07 1.86 -0.02
N GLU A 15 -12.28 1.32 -0.05
CA GLU A 15 -13.28 1.54 1.00
C GLU A 15 -12.86 0.76 2.26
N LEU A 16 -11.88 1.30 2.98
CA LEU A 16 -11.34 0.74 4.20
C LEU A 16 -12.29 0.93 5.38
N ILE A 17 -13.12 1.97 5.34
CA ILE A 17 -14.12 2.29 6.34
C ILE A 17 -15.47 2.48 5.63
N ARG A 18 -16.45 1.67 6.00
CA ARG A 18 -17.85 1.83 5.61
C ARG A 18 -18.62 2.51 6.75
N PHE A 19 -19.36 3.56 6.41
CA PHE A 19 -20.25 4.26 7.34
C PHE A 19 -21.71 4.07 6.93
N GLU A 20 -22.54 3.68 7.88
CA GLU A 20 -23.99 3.52 7.68
C GLU A 20 -24.75 4.28 8.77
N ASN A 21 -25.57 5.25 8.37
CA ASN A 21 -26.40 6.04 9.28
C ASN A 21 -27.78 5.38 9.44
N GLN A 22 -28.24 5.22 10.69
CA GLN A 22 -29.50 4.56 11.04
C GLN A 22 -29.72 3.23 10.29
N PRO A 23 -28.91 2.20 10.59
CA PRO A 23 -28.81 0.94 9.82
C PRO A 23 -30.09 0.09 9.80
N SER A 24 -31.16 0.50 10.48
CA SER A 24 -32.46 -0.18 10.40
C SER A 24 -33.61 0.78 10.69
N LYS A 25 -34.64 0.86 9.83
CA LYS A 25 -35.89 1.57 10.16
C LYS A 25 -36.87 0.58 10.78
N GLY A 26 -37.09 0.67 12.09
CA GLY A 26 -38.28 0.04 12.73
C GLY A 26 -38.05 -1.03 13.80
N ALA A 27 -36.82 -1.27 14.25
CA ALA A 27 -36.57 -2.10 15.45
C ALA A 27 -36.49 -1.23 16.72
N ALA A 28 -36.81 -1.80 17.89
CA ALA A 28 -36.54 -1.13 19.16
C ALA A 28 -35.02 -1.10 19.40
N GLY A 29 -34.44 0.08 19.67
CA GLY A 29 -33.02 0.23 19.99
C GLY A 29 -32.07 0.34 18.79
N VAL A 30 -32.51 0.93 17.67
CA VAL A 30 -31.65 1.19 16.51
C VAL A 30 -30.55 2.19 16.88
N PRO A 31 -29.27 1.88 16.63
CA PRO A 31 -28.17 2.82 16.85
C PRO A 31 -28.18 3.95 15.80
N ASP A 32 -27.69 5.13 16.17
CA ASP A 32 -27.65 6.29 15.25
C ASP A 32 -26.70 6.06 14.06
N ALA A 33 -25.63 5.29 14.25
CA ALA A 33 -24.70 4.98 13.18
C ALA A 33 -23.92 3.66 13.43
N ILE A 34 -23.38 3.11 12.34
CA ILE A 34 -22.39 2.04 12.34
C ILE A 34 -21.18 2.50 11.53
N ILE A 35 -19.99 2.28 12.09
CA ILE A 35 -18.69 2.41 11.41
C ILE A 35 -18.08 1.01 11.37
N GLN A 36 -17.73 0.53 10.19
CA GLN A 36 -17.15 -0.80 9.99
C GLN A 36 -15.88 -0.72 9.13
N SER A 37 -14.86 -1.49 9.50
CA SER A 37 -13.64 -1.65 8.72
C SER A 37 -13.24 -3.13 8.70
N SER A 38 -12.85 -3.63 7.54
CA SER A 38 -12.40 -5.02 7.38
C SER A 38 -11.39 -5.10 6.25
N LEU A 39 -10.12 -5.31 6.61
CA LEU A 39 -8.99 -5.39 5.70
C LEU A 39 -8.07 -6.55 6.10
N ARG A 40 -7.65 -7.34 5.11
CA ARG A 40 -6.46 -8.19 5.20
C ARG A 40 -5.44 -7.75 4.16
N LEU A 41 -4.28 -7.33 4.65
CA LEU A 41 -3.13 -6.97 3.83
C LEU A 41 -2.02 -7.99 4.03
N LEU A 42 -1.58 -8.62 2.94
CA LEU A 42 -0.33 -9.36 2.88
C LEU A 42 0.73 -8.48 2.22
N ILE A 43 1.94 -8.49 2.76
CA ILE A 43 3.08 -7.77 2.20
C ILE A 43 4.15 -8.80 1.83
N GLU A 44 4.56 -8.81 0.57
CA GLU A 44 5.70 -9.58 0.08
C GLU A 44 6.82 -8.61 -0.30
N THR A 45 7.95 -8.73 0.39
CA THR A 45 9.08 -7.81 0.20
C THR A 45 10.25 -8.51 -0.48
N LYS A 46 10.82 -7.88 -1.51
CA LYS A 46 12.03 -8.33 -2.22
C LYS A 46 13.15 -7.29 -2.13
N THR A 47 14.11 -7.56 -1.27
CA THR A 47 15.34 -6.75 -1.09
C THR A 47 16.44 -7.09 -2.11
N GLN A 48 16.10 -7.86 -3.14
CA GLN A 48 16.98 -8.15 -4.29
C GLN A 48 16.18 -8.01 -5.57
N ARG A 49 16.81 -7.38 -6.58
CA ARG A 49 16.19 -7.14 -7.90
C ARG A 49 15.84 -8.44 -8.61
N ASN A 50 14.75 -8.43 -9.37
CA ASN A 50 14.28 -9.52 -10.23
C ASN A 50 14.03 -10.84 -9.49
N THR A 51 13.65 -10.78 -8.21
CA THR A 51 13.42 -11.98 -7.38
C THR A 51 11.95 -12.30 -7.11
N VAL A 52 11.01 -11.55 -7.69
CA VAL A 52 9.58 -11.87 -7.62
C VAL A 52 9.30 -13.19 -8.34
N ARG A 53 8.56 -14.08 -7.70
CA ARG A 53 8.21 -15.41 -8.24
C ARG A 53 6.69 -15.59 -8.25
N GLY A 54 6.13 -15.86 -9.43
CA GLY A 54 4.67 -16.00 -9.60
C GLY A 54 4.06 -17.12 -8.78
N ASP A 55 4.75 -18.26 -8.62
CA ASP A 55 4.28 -19.38 -7.80
C ASP A 55 4.10 -18.98 -6.32
N GLN A 56 4.96 -18.11 -5.81
CA GLN A 56 4.85 -17.54 -4.47
C GLN A 56 3.64 -16.62 -4.35
N LEU A 57 3.41 -15.76 -5.34
CA LEU A 57 2.26 -14.85 -5.35
C LEU A 57 0.94 -15.62 -5.38
N VAL A 58 0.84 -16.69 -6.19
CA VAL A 58 -0.33 -17.57 -6.22
C VAL A 58 -0.58 -18.23 -4.86
N ARG A 59 0.47 -18.63 -4.12
CA ARG A 59 0.31 -19.15 -2.75
C ARG A 59 -0.22 -18.10 -1.79
N HIS A 60 0.17 -16.84 -1.94
CA HIS A 60 -0.33 -15.74 -1.12
C HIS A 60 -1.79 -15.40 -1.42
N LEU A 61 -2.18 -15.37 -2.70
CA LEU A 61 -3.57 -15.18 -3.11
C LEU A 61 -4.48 -16.28 -2.54
N LYS A 62 -4.03 -17.54 -2.55
CA LYS A 62 -4.76 -18.64 -1.90
C LYS A 62 -4.95 -18.45 -0.39
N ARG A 63 -4.05 -17.73 0.29
CA ARG A 63 -4.22 -17.37 1.71
C ARG A 63 -5.26 -16.27 1.89
N LEU A 64 -5.34 -15.33 0.93
CA LEU A 64 -6.42 -14.33 0.91
C LEU A 64 -7.78 -14.98 0.66
N ASP A 65 -7.86 -16.03 -0.16
CA ASP A 65 -9.11 -16.76 -0.39
C ASP A 65 -9.68 -17.44 0.88
N GLN A 66 -8.85 -17.62 1.92
CA GLN A 66 -9.25 -18.18 3.22
C GLN A 66 -9.66 -17.10 4.23
N SER A 67 -9.68 -15.84 3.83
CA SER A 67 -10.01 -14.69 4.64
C SER A 67 -11.52 -14.49 4.76
N THR A 68 -11.96 -13.89 5.87
CA THR A 68 -13.36 -13.46 6.06
C THR A 68 -13.54 -11.96 5.82
N GLU A 69 -12.43 -11.24 5.65
CA GLU A 69 -12.36 -9.80 5.49
C GLU A 69 -12.84 -9.37 4.10
N SER A 70 -13.53 -8.23 4.02
CA SER A 70 -14.11 -7.75 2.77
C SER A 70 -13.07 -7.13 1.83
N ASN A 71 -12.06 -6.45 2.37
CA ASN A 71 -10.96 -5.89 1.60
C ASN A 71 -9.73 -6.79 1.72
N LEU A 72 -9.25 -7.33 0.59
CA LEU A 72 -8.12 -8.25 0.54
C LEU A 72 -7.06 -7.69 -0.42
N LEU A 73 -5.83 -7.52 0.07
CA LEU A 73 -4.76 -6.90 -0.68
C LEU A 73 -3.45 -7.69 -0.51
N LEU A 74 -2.74 -7.92 -1.60
CA LEU A 74 -1.35 -8.37 -1.62
C LEU A 74 -0.49 -7.24 -2.18
N LEU A 75 0.29 -6.59 -1.33
CA LEU A 75 1.29 -5.60 -1.73
C LEU A 75 2.64 -6.30 -1.98
N VAL A 76 3.16 -6.18 -3.19
CA VAL A 76 4.49 -6.64 -3.58
C VAL A 76 5.43 -5.43 -3.60
N LEU A 77 6.36 -5.37 -2.66
CA LEU A 77 7.32 -4.28 -2.51
C LEU A 77 8.71 -4.75 -2.94
N THR A 78 9.32 -4.08 -3.91
CA THR A 78 10.56 -4.57 -4.53
C THR A 78 11.62 -3.50 -4.69
N LEU A 79 12.87 -3.93 -4.83
CA LEU A 79 13.97 -3.10 -5.35
C LEU A 79 13.88 -2.78 -6.84
N ASP A 80 12.96 -3.41 -7.58
CA ASP A 80 12.86 -3.24 -9.03
C ASP A 80 12.33 -1.84 -9.39
N ASP A 81 12.98 -1.16 -10.33
CA ASP A 81 12.55 0.18 -10.79
C ASP A 81 11.37 0.12 -11.77
N VAL A 82 11.05 -1.08 -12.27
CA VAL A 82 9.98 -1.35 -13.22
C VAL A 82 9.20 -2.56 -12.73
N ARG A 83 7.89 -2.59 -13.00
CA ARG A 83 6.98 -3.68 -12.61
C ARG A 83 7.56 -5.04 -13.04
N PRO A 84 7.78 -5.98 -12.09
CA PRO A 84 8.29 -7.31 -12.40
C PRO A 84 7.37 -8.09 -13.32
N ARG A 85 7.91 -8.66 -14.41
CA ARG A 85 7.16 -9.49 -15.38
C ARG A 85 6.45 -10.69 -14.76
N ALA A 86 6.94 -11.18 -13.62
CA ALA A 86 6.28 -12.25 -12.88
C ALA A 86 4.85 -11.89 -12.46
N LEU A 87 4.55 -10.59 -12.30
CA LEU A 87 3.20 -10.09 -12.01
C LEU A 87 2.28 -10.12 -13.22
N ASP A 88 2.81 -10.09 -14.45
CA ASP A 88 1.99 -10.12 -15.68
C ASP A 88 1.24 -11.45 -15.80
N SER A 89 1.82 -12.52 -15.25
CA SER A 89 1.18 -13.85 -15.18
C SER A 89 0.17 -14.01 -14.04
N VAL A 90 0.07 -13.00 -13.16
CA VAL A 90 -0.81 -12.98 -11.99
C VAL A 90 -1.83 -11.86 -12.22
N GLU A 91 -2.78 -12.12 -13.12
CA GLU A 91 -3.91 -11.23 -13.40
C GLU A 91 -4.94 -11.31 -12.26
N ASP A 92 -4.64 -10.70 -11.12
CA ASP A 92 -5.54 -10.61 -9.97
C ASP A 92 -5.59 -9.17 -9.43
N ASP A 93 -6.80 -8.59 -9.42
CA ASP A 93 -7.09 -7.22 -8.99
C ASP A 93 -6.89 -6.99 -7.49
N ARG A 94 -6.43 -7.98 -6.72
CA ARG A 94 -5.99 -7.83 -5.32
C ARG A 94 -4.49 -7.68 -5.20
N VAL A 95 -3.74 -7.78 -6.29
CA VAL A 95 -2.29 -7.56 -6.27
C VAL A 95 -1.99 -6.09 -6.53
N ALA A 96 -1.11 -5.52 -5.71
CA ALA A 96 -0.52 -4.20 -5.88
C ALA A 96 0.98 -4.36 -5.95
N TRP A 97 1.64 -3.50 -6.72
CA TRP A 97 3.09 -3.47 -6.79
C TRP A 97 3.59 -2.05 -6.64
N ALA A 98 4.67 -1.90 -5.87
CA ALA A 98 5.43 -0.68 -5.80
C ALA A 98 6.92 -1.00 -5.62
N SER A 99 7.76 -0.09 -6.09
CA SER A 99 9.17 -0.09 -5.71
C SER A 99 9.38 0.57 -4.35
N PHE A 100 10.50 0.30 -3.70
CA PHE A 100 10.90 1.05 -2.50
C PHE A 100 11.09 2.55 -2.78
N THR A 101 11.58 2.91 -3.97
CA THR A 101 11.67 4.31 -4.40
C THR A 101 10.30 4.96 -4.51
N MET A 102 9.30 4.28 -5.07
CA MET A 102 7.92 4.79 -5.12
C MET A 102 7.32 4.97 -3.73
N LEU A 103 7.59 4.02 -2.81
CA LEU A 103 7.16 4.15 -1.42
C LEU A 103 7.79 5.37 -0.74
N ASP A 104 9.09 5.57 -0.90
CA ASP A 104 9.80 6.72 -0.36
C ASP A 104 9.24 8.05 -0.89
N GLN A 105 9.02 8.13 -2.21
CA GLN A 105 8.40 9.30 -2.85
C GLN A 105 6.99 9.56 -2.31
N ALA A 106 6.15 8.52 -2.21
CA ALA A 106 4.79 8.66 -1.68
C ALA A 106 4.77 9.12 -0.21
N ILE A 107 5.79 8.76 0.58
CA ILE A 107 5.96 9.26 1.94
C ILE A 107 6.31 10.76 1.92
N ASN A 108 7.24 11.18 1.07
CA ASN A 108 7.59 12.60 0.95
C ASN A 108 6.38 13.44 0.52
N GLU A 109 5.65 13.00 -0.50
CA GLU A 109 4.43 13.68 -0.97
C GLU A 109 3.38 13.80 0.14
N LEU A 110 3.17 12.75 0.92
CA LEU A 110 2.23 12.76 2.05
C LEU A 110 2.64 13.75 3.14
N LEU A 111 3.94 13.86 3.43
CA LEU A 111 4.46 14.75 4.47
C LEU A 111 4.54 16.21 4.03
N GLU A 112 4.61 16.46 2.72
CA GLU A 112 4.65 17.79 2.13
C GLU A 112 3.28 18.35 1.76
N ASP A 113 2.22 17.53 1.70
CA ASP A 113 0.86 17.98 1.37
C ASP A 113 0.32 18.93 2.46
N PRO A 114 0.16 20.24 2.17
CA PRO A 114 -0.30 21.22 3.15
C PRO A 114 -1.77 21.04 3.54
N LYS A 115 -2.53 20.18 2.83
CA LYS A 115 -3.93 19.88 3.13
C LYS A 115 -4.09 18.71 4.08
N GLU A 116 -3.03 17.93 4.30
CA GLU A 116 -3.06 16.79 5.19
C GLU A 116 -2.58 17.17 6.59
N VAL A 117 -3.32 16.71 7.60
CA VAL A 117 -2.90 16.85 9.00
C VAL A 117 -2.35 15.51 9.45
N VAL A 118 -1.04 15.33 9.28
CA VAL A 118 -0.31 14.16 9.77
C VAL A 118 0.18 14.44 11.19
N SER A 119 -0.05 13.53 12.12
CA SER A 119 0.40 13.73 13.50
C SER A 119 1.93 13.71 13.62
N GLU A 120 2.51 14.43 14.59
CA GLU A 120 3.97 14.44 14.80
C GLU A 120 4.55 13.04 14.97
N ARG A 121 3.82 12.14 15.63
CA ARG A 121 4.19 10.74 15.79
C ARG A 121 4.26 10.01 14.46
N GLU A 122 3.28 10.22 13.57
CA GLU A 122 3.28 9.60 12.25
C GLU A 122 4.40 10.16 11.38
N VAL A 123 4.63 11.47 11.42
CA VAL A 123 5.78 12.10 10.75
C VAL A 123 7.08 11.44 11.19
N PHE A 124 7.30 11.31 12.50
CA PHE A 124 8.48 10.65 13.05
C PHE A 124 8.64 9.21 12.54
N LEU A 125 7.58 8.40 12.63
CA LEU A 125 7.63 6.99 12.20
C LEU A 125 7.89 6.86 10.69
N LEU A 126 7.31 7.74 9.88
CA LEU A 126 7.52 7.74 8.43
C LEU A 126 8.96 8.14 8.09
N ARG A 127 9.53 9.13 8.79
CA ARG A 127 10.95 9.52 8.62
C ARG A 127 11.92 8.42 9.07
N GLU A 128 11.61 7.72 10.16
CA GLU A 128 12.40 6.56 10.60
C GLU A 128 12.34 5.41 9.58
N LEU A 129 11.18 5.17 8.97
CA LEU A 129 11.04 4.18 7.90
C LEU A 129 11.91 4.56 6.69
N GLN A 130 11.87 5.82 6.22
CA GLN A 130 12.73 6.28 5.13
C GLN A 130 14.21 6.10 5.46
N SER A 131 14.62 6.49 6.68
CA SER A 131 16.00 6.34 7.15
C SER A 131 16.45 4.87 7.16
N MET A 132 15.55 3.96 7.57
CA MET A 132 15.82 2.52 7.52
C MET A 132 15.94 2.02 6.08
N LEU A 133 15.08 2.46 5.16
CA LEU A 133 15.14 2.07 3.74
C LEU A 133 16.46 2.52 3.10
N GLU A 134 16.92 3.74 3.39
CA GLU A 134 18.20 4.25 2.92
C GLU A 134 19.39 3.48 3.51
N ALA A 135 19.38 3.22 4.82
CA ALA A 135 20.45 2.50 5.52
C ALA A 135 20.64 1.06 4.99
N GLU A 136 19.54 0.41 4.58
CA GLU A 136 19.52 -0.92 3.98
C GLU A 136 19.80 -0.89 2.45
N GLY A 137 20.02 0.28 1.86
CA GLY A 137 20.26 0.44 0.42
C GLY A 137 19.06 0.05 -0.44
N LEU A 138 17.84 0.21 0.10
CA LEU A 138 16.60 -0.19 -0.55
C LEU A 138 16.03 0.90 -1.47
N THR A 139 16.38 2.15 -1.24
CA THR A 139 16.08 3.24 -2.17
C THR A 139 17.22 3.38 -3.19
N ALA A 140 16.89 3.74 -4.42
CA ALA A 140 17.91 4.08 -5.39
C ALA A 140 18.76 5.24 -4.84
N SER A 141 20.07 5.06 -4.72
CA SER A 141 20.98 6.17 -4.43
C SER A 141 20.73 7.27 -5.46
N LEU A 142 20.56 8.52 -5.03
CA LEU A 142 20.37 9.74 -5.85
C LEU A 142 21.40 9.97 -6.98
N ASN A 143 22.36 9.07 -7.18
CA ASN A 143 23.41 9.13 -8.19
C ASN A 143 22.95 8.84 -9.63
N ASP A 144 21.69 8.47 -9.86
CA ASP A 144 21.11 8.32 -11.20
C ASP A 144 20.21 9.52 -11.61
N THR A 145 20.46 10.70 -11.03
CA THR A 145 19.87 11.94 -11.56
C THR A 145 20.68 12.41 -12.77
N VAL A 146 20.27 12.01 -13.97
CA VAL A 146 20.72 12.70 -15.20
C VAL A 146 20.04 14.08 -15.21
N ILE A 147 20.78 15.12 -14.81
CA ILE A 147 20.37 16.50 -15.08
C ILE A 147 20.45 16.70 -16.59
N VAL A 148 19.30 16.70 -17.27
CA VAL A 148 19.19 17.24 -18.63
C VAL A 148 18.91 18.73 -18.50
N ALA A 149 19.95 19.55 -18.65
CA ALA A 149 19.77 20.97 -18.91
C ALA A 149 19.19 21.14 -20.32
N ALA A 150 18.04 21.80 -20.43
CA ALA A 150 17.46 22.27 -21.68
C ALA A 150 17.62 23.79 -21.79
#